data_AF-A0A8T4J6G3-F1
#
_entry.id   AF-A0A8T4J6G3-F1
#
_cell.length_a   1.000
_cell.length_b   1.000
_cell.length_c   1.000
_cell.angle_alpha   90.00
_cell.angle_beta   90.00
_cell.angle_gamma   90.00
#
_symmetry.space_group_name_H-M   'P 1'
#
loop_
_entity.id
_entity.type
_entity.pdbx_description
1 polymer ?
#
loop_
_entity_poly.entity_id
_entity_poly.type
_entity_poly.pdbx_seq_one_letter_code
_entity_poly.pdbx_strand_id
1 'polypeptide(L)'
;PLLLGIVAGLGAATGELVGYTIGRGGRRFGIKTKKWDKKLNVAEKLFQKYGGFFAIIIIAATPIPDNVMGVFCGMIRYPMKKYFAASATGKIIMNIIIAYAGFFGINFVITLMGGPVLA
;
A
#
# COMPACT_ATOMS: atom_id res chain seq x y z
N PRO A 1 -14.02 -3.93 15.24
CA PRO A 1 -12.65 -4.10 14.69
C PRO A 1 -12.63 -4.46 13.18
N LEU A 2 -13.42 -5.46 12.74
CA LEU A 2 -13.38 -5.95 11.36
C LEU A 2 -13.83 -4.91 10.31
N LEU A 3 -15.02 -4.31 10.47
CA LEU A 3 -15.54 -3.25 9.59
C LEU A 3 -14.58 -2.04 9.54
N LEU A 4 -14.03 -1.65 10.69
CA LEU A 4 -13.04 -0.58 10.79
C LEU A 4 -11.81 -0.92 9.93
N GLY A 5 -11.27 -2.14 10.04
CA GLY A 5 -10.10 -2.58 9.28
C GLY A 5 -10.36 -2.59 7.77
N ILE A 6 -11.55 -3.00 7.33
CA ILE A 6 -11.92 -3.00 5.91
C ILE A 6 -12.05 -1.57 5.37
N VAL A 7 -12.79 -0.69 6.05
CA VAL A 7 -13.00 0.69 5.61
C VAL A 7 -11.69 1.48 5.64
N ALA A 8 -10.89 1.32 6.71
CA ALA A 8 -9.57 1.92 6.82
C ALA A 8 -8.62 1.42 5.73
N GLY A 9 -8.60 0.11 5.47
CA GLY A 9 -7.78 -0.49 4.42
C GLY A 9 -8.14 0.02 3.02
N LEU A 10 -9.43 0.12 2.71
CA LEU A 10 -9.91 0.68 1.44
C LEU A 10 -9.56 2.17 1.31
N GLY A 11 -9.83 2.98 2.34
CA GLY A 11 -9.48 4.40 2.34
C GLY A 11 -7.97 4.63 2.16
N ALA A 12 -7.15 3.85 2.85
CA ALA A 12 -5.70 3.90 2.72
C ALA A 12 -5.21 3.49 1.33
N ALA A 13 -5.85 2.49 0.70
CA ALA A 13 -5.53 2.08 -0.67
C ALA A 13 -5.95 3.15 -1.70
N THR A 14 -7.08 3.83 -1.47
CA THR A 14 -7.51 4.97 -2.29
C THR A 14 -6.53 6.14 -2.18
N GLY A 15 -6.04 6.46 -0.98
CA GLY A 15 -5.04 7.49 -0.77
C GLY A 15 -3.74 7.24 -1.55
N GLU A 16 -3.33 5.98 -1.67
CA GLU A 16 -2.10 5.62 -2.38
C GLU A 16 -2.19 5.77 -3.91
N LEU A 17 -3.41 5.80 -4.44
CA LEU A 17 -3.63 6.15 -5.85
C LEU A 17 -3.08 7.54 -6.17
N VAL A 18 -3.02 8.46 -5.20
CA VAL A 18 -2.39 9.77 -5.37
C VAL A 18 -0.92 9.60 -5.73
N GLY A 19 -0.15 8.82 -4.96
CA GLY A 19 1.25 8.50 -5.25
C GLY A 19 1.43 7.82 -6.61
N TYR A 20 0.55 6.87 -6.94
CA TYR A 20 0.54 6.22 -8.25
C TYR A 20 0.31 7.22 -9.40
N THR A 21 -0.62 8.16 -9.25
CA THR A 21 -0.89 9.17 -10.28
C THR A 21 0.28 10.14 -10.43
N ILE A 22 0.94 10.52 -9.33
CA ILE A 22 2.16 11.33 -9.36
C ILE A 22 3.27 10.60 -10.11
N GLY A 23 3.52 9.32 -9.82
CA GLY A 23 4.53 8.53 -10.54
C GLY A 23 4.22 8.37 -12.02
N ARG A 24 2.95 8.17 -12.36
CA ARG A 24 2.48 8.05 -13.76
C ARG A 24 2.60 9.37 -14.52
N GLY A 25 2.28 10.49 -13.87
CA GLY A 25 2.49 11.84 -14.38
C GLY A 25 3.97 12.17 -14.55
N GLY A 26 4.80 11.81 -13.57
CA GLY A 26 6.25 11.99 -13.59
C GLY A 26 6.92 11.31 -14.79
N ARG A 27 6.45 10.11 -15.19
CA ARG A 27 6.92 9.50 -16.45
C ARG A 27 6.49 10.26 -17.70
N ARG A 28 5.31 10.90 -17.70
CA ARG A 28 4.80 11.63 -18.87
C ARG A 28 5.53 12.96 -19.08
N PHE A 29 5.91 13.63 -17.99
CA PHE A 29 6.57 14.95 -17.99
C PHE A 29 8.09 14.89 -17.77
N GLY A 30 8.63 13.76 -17.31
CA GLY A 30 10.05 13.57 -17.04
C GLY A 30 10.91 13.32 -18.28
N ILE A 31 12.14 12.87 -18.05
CA ILE A 31 13.20 12.72 -19.06
C ILE A 31 12.77 11.71 -20.16
N LYS A 32 12.42 12.23 -21.34
CA LYS A 32 12.03 11.45 -22.52
C LYS A 32 13.24 10.93 -23.32
N THR A 33 14.08 10.13 -22.66
CA THR A 33 15.18 9.47 -23.36
C THR A 33 14.76 8.07 -23.77
N LYS A 34 14.94 7.69 -25.05
CA LYS A 34 14.61 6.33 -25.56
C LYS A 34 15.22 5.21 -24.72
N LYS A 35 16.43 5.43 -24.15
CA LYS A 35 17.09 4.49 -23.22
C LYS A 35 16.31 4.33 -21.91
N TRP A 36 15.80 5.42 -21.34
CA TRP A 36 15.02 5.43 -20.10
C TRP A 36 13.66 4.74 -20.29
N ASP A 37 12.94 5.05 -21.37
CA ASP A 37 11.67 4.40 -21.68
C ASP A 37 11.82 2.90 -21.92
N LYS A 38 12.91 2.49 -22.60
CA LYS A 38 13.20 1.05 -22.81
C LYS A 38 13.44 0.34 -21.47
N LYS A 39 14.20 0.95 -20.55
CA LYS A 39 14.43 0.40 -19.19
C LYS A 39 13.13 0.25 -18.42
N LEU A 40 12.27 1.26 -18.43
CA LEU A 40 11.00 1.22 -17.72
C LEU A 40 10.00 0.22 -18.32
N ASN A 41 10.00 0.03 -19.64
CA ASN A 41 9.16 -1.00 -20.28
C ASN A 41 9.66 -2.43 -19.95
N VAL A 42 10.97 -2.62 -19.84
CA VAL A 42 11.54 -3.89 -19.37
C VAL A 42 11.15 -4.12 -17.91
N ALA A 43 11.30 -3.11 -17.05
CA ALA A 43 10.86 -3.17 -15.66
C ALA A 43 9.36 -3.49 -15.53
N GLU A 44 8.50 -2.86 -16.33
CA GLU A 44 7.07 -3.19 -16.38
C GLU A 44 6.82 -4.66 -16.71
N LYS A 45 7.45 -5.18 -17.77
CA LYS A 45 7.29 -6.59 -18.19
C LYS A 45 7.79 -7.57 -17.15
N LEU A 46 8.96 -7.32 -16.56
CA LEU A 46 9.47 -8.14 -15.47
C LEU A 46 8.54 -8.06 -14.25
N PHE A 47 8.12 -6.87 -13.85
CA PHE A 47 7.28 -6.69 -12.68
C PHE A 47 5.90 -7.35 -12.86
N GLN A 48 5.33 -7.30 -14.06
CA GLN A 48 4.11 -8.04 -14.38
C GLN A 48 4.32 -9.57 -14.42
N LYS A 49 5.48 -10.03 -14.92
CA LYS A 49 5.78 -11.46 -15.09
C LYS A 49 6.19 -12.17 -13.80
N TYR A 50 7.00 -11.53 -12.95
CA TYR A 50 7.61 -12.12 -11.76
C TYR A 50 6.81 -11.88 -10.46
N GLY A 51 5.52 -11.51 -10.58
CA GLY A 51 4.63 -11.47 -9.42
C GLY A 51 4.53 -10.13 -8.71
N GLY A 52 4.61 -9.01 -9.44
CA GLY A 52 4.45 -7.67 -8.88
C GLY A 52 3.17 -7.47 -8.06
N PHE A 53 2.11 -8.23 -8.34
CA PHE A 53 0.89 -8.25 -7.54
C PHE A 53 1.15 -8.73 -6.09
N PHE A 54 1.86 -9.85 -5.92
CA PHE A 54 2.22 -10.38 -4.61
C PHE A 54 3.23 -9.49 -3.89
N ALA A 55 4.19 -8.91 -4.62
CA ALA A 55 5.13 -7.95 -4.04
C ALA A 55 4.42 -6.74 -3.44
N ILE A 56 3.42 -6.19 -4.14
CA ILE A 56 2.60 -5.08 -3.64
C ILE A 56 1.83 -5.51 -2.39
N ILE A 57 1.25 -6.71 -2.36
CA ILE A 57 0.54 -7.22 -1.17
C ILE A 57 1.46 -7.30 0.04
N ILE A 58 2.65 -7.89 -0.11
CA ILE A 58 3.61 -8.06 1.00
C ILE A 58 4.08 -6.70 1.53
N ILE A 59 4.38 -5.76 0.63
CA ILE A 59 4.80 -4.40 1.02
C ILE A 59 3.64 -3.66 1.69
N ALA A 60 2.42 -3.73 1.16
CA ALA A 60 1.26 -3.08 1.75
C ALA A 60 0.79 -3.71 3.07
N ALA A 61 1.09 -5.00 3.28
CA ALA A 61 0.84 -5.71 4.53
C ALA A 61 1.92 -5.45 5.60
N THR A 62 3.05 -4.86 5.21
CA THR A 62 4.09 -4.45 6.16
C THR A 62 3.92 -2.96 6.50
N PRO A 63 4.21 -2.53 7.74
CA PRO A 63 4.18 -1.11 8.13
C PRO A 63 5.35 -0.30 7.53
N ILE A 64 5.86 -0.72 6.38
CA ILE A 64 6.92 -0.04 5.64
C ILE A 64 6.25 1.07 4.81
N PRO A 65 6.90 2.23 4.61
CA PRO A 65 6.35 3.29 3.77
C PRO A 65 6.09 2.81 2.33
N ASP A 66 4.82 2.50 2.04
CA ASP A 66 4.31 1.96 0.77
C ASP A 66 4.18 3.04 -0.32
N ASN A 67 4.10 4.32 0.07
CA ASN A 67 4.04 5.46 -0.84
C ASN A 67 5.11 5.45 -1.96
N VAL A 68 6.33 4.97 -1.67
CA VAL A 68 7.41 4.83 -2.67
C VAL A 68 7.04 3.80 -3.74
N MET A 69 6.39 2.71 -3.32
CA MET A 69 5.93 1.65 -4.20
C MET A 69 4.81 2.14 -5.12
N GLY A 70 3.88 2.94 -4.60
CA GLY A 70 2.85 3.59 -5.42
C GLY A 70 3.45 4.44 -6.54
N VAL A 71 4.40 5.32 -6.23
CA VAL A 71 5.11 6.15 -7.21
C VAL A 71 5.85 5.27 -8.23
N PHE A 72 6.59 4.27 -7.79
CA PHE A 72 7.32 3.36 -8.67
C PHE A 72 6.38 2.61 -9.63
N CYS A 73 5.29 2.03 -9.12
CA CYS A 73 4.26 1.36 -9.92
C CYS A 73 3.61 2.32 -10.93
N GLY A 74 3.38 3.57 -10.56
CA GLY A 74 2.92 4.63 -11.45
C GLY A 74 3.90 4.90 -12.58
N MET A 75 5.19 5.01 -12.26
CA MET A 75 6.26 5.23 -13.24
C MET A 75 6.36 4.08 -14.24
N ILE A 76 6.35 2.82 -13.79
CA ILE A 76 6.39 1.67 -14.72
C ILE A 76 5.04 1.42 -15.42
N ARG A 77 4.01 2.27 -15.21
CA ARG A 77 2.66 2.13 -15.77
C ARG A 77 1.99 0.79 -15.46
N TYR A 78 2.30 0.22 -14.29
CA TYR A 78 1.64 -1.00 -13.85
C TYR A 78 0.12 -0.82 -13.84
N PRO A 79 -0.69 -1.80 -14.28
CA PRO A 79 -2.14 -1.63 -14.38
C PRO A 79 -2.77 -1.20 -13.04
N MET A 80 -3.39 -0.01 -13.05
CA MET A 80 -3.96 0.63 -11.86
C MET A 80 -4.94 -0.27 -11.09
N LYS A 81 -5.77 -1.04 -11.81
CA LYS A 81 -6.71 -2.00 -11.20
C LYS A 81 -5.98 -3.10 -10.41
N LYS A 82 -4.88 -3.63 -10.95
CA LYS A 82 -4.09 -4.67 -10.27
C LYS A 82 -3.35 -4.09 -9.07
N TYR A 83 -2.79 -2.88 -9.21
CA TYR A 83 -2.15 -2.19 -8.08
C TYR A 83 -3.14 -1.90 -6.96
N PHE A 84 -4.31 -1.35 -7.28
CA PHE A 84 -5.34 -1.05 -6.30
C PHE A 84 -5.83 -2.32 -5.59
N ALA A 85 -6.14 -3.39 -6.33
CA ALA A 85 -6.56 -4.65 -5.73
C ALA A 85 -5.47 -5.25 -4.82
N ALA A 86 -4.21 -5.22 -5.23
CA ALA A 86 -3.09 -5.69 -4.41
C ALA A 86 -2.89 -4.85 -3.15
N SER A 87 -2.82 -3.52 -3.29
CA SER A 87 -2.65 -2.59 -2.15
C SER A 87 -3.84 -2.67 -1.19
N ALA A 88 -5.08 -2.67 -1.70
CA ALA A 88 -6.27 -2.85 -0.87
C ALA A 88 -6.23 -4.16 -0.09
N THR A 89 -5.82 -5.27 -0.72
CA THR A 89 -5.73 -6.56 -0.04
C THR A 89 -4.71 -6.52 1.11
N GLY A 90 -3.48 -6.05 0.85
CA GLY A 90 -2.45 -5.93 1.88
C GLY A 90 -2.85 -4.99 3.03
N LYS A 91 -3.43 -3.83 2.69
CA LYS A 91 -3.85 -2.84 3.69
C LYS A 91 -5.05 -3.28 4.51
N ILE A 92 -6.01 -3.99 3.93
CA ILE A 92 -7.14 -4.53 4.69
C ILE A 92 -6.62 -5.52 5.72
N ILE A 93 -5.73 -6.43 5.33
CA ILE A 93 -5.11 -7.39 6.26
C ILE A 93 -4.38 -6.65 7.38
N MET A 94 -3.54 -5.67 7.03
CA MET A 94 -2.77 -4.90 8.00
C MET A 94 -3.68 -4.11 8.96
N ASN A 95 -4.68 -3.39 8.45
CA ASN A 95 -5.58 -2.60 9.28
C ASN A 95 -6.50 -3.48 10.15
N ILE A 96 -6.85 -4.68 9.71
CA ILE A 96 -7.54 -5.66 10.55
C ILE A 96 -6.62 -6.07 11.70
N ILE A 97 -5.36 -6.44 11.44
CA ILE A 97 -4.39 -6.81 12.49
C ILE A 97 -4.24 -5.66 13.49
N ILE A 98 -4.07 -4.43 13.02
CA ILE A 98 -3.96 -3.24 13.88
C ILE A 98 -5.24 -3.02 14.69
N ALA A 99 -6.42 -3.15 14.09
CA ALA A 99 -7.69 -2.95 14.77
C ALA A 99 -7.93 -3.99 15.88
N TYR A 100 -7.53 -5.25 15.66
CA TYR A 100 -7.59 -6.28 16.68
C TYR A 100 -6.52 -6.10 17.76
N ALA A 101 -5.30 -5.73 17.37
CA ALA A 101 -4.23 -5.41 18.32
C ALA A 101 -4.62 -4.25 19.24
N GLY A 102 -5.26 -3.20 18.70
CA GLY A 102 -5.81 -2.10 19.50
C GLY A 102 -6.94 -2.55 20.42
N PHE A 103 -7.85 -3.39 19.94
CA PHE A 103 -8.97 -3.89 20.75
C PHE A 103 -8.51 -4.71 21.96
N PHE A 104 -7.54 -5.61 21.80
CA PHE A 104 -7.00 -6.40 22.92
C PHE A 104 -5.98 -5.63 23.76
N GLY A 105 -5.22 -4.72 23.14
CA GLY A 105 -4.16 -3.95 23.79
C GLY A 105 -4.66 -2.76 24.61
N ILE A 106 -5.92 -2.32 24.43
CA ILE A 106 -6.43 -1.12 25.12
C ILE A 106 -6.37 -1.25 26.65
N ASN A 107 -6.62 -2.45 27.18
CA ASN A 107 -6.55 -2.71 28.62
C ASN A 107 -5.12 -2.61 29.16
N PHE A 108 -4.12 -3.06 28.39
CA PHE A 108 -2.71 -2.88 28.74
C PHE A 108 -2.34 -1.40 28.76
N VAL A 109 -2.79 -0.63 27.77
CA VAL A 109 -2.55 0.82 27.70
C VAL A 109 -3.23 1.56 28.85
N ILE A 110 -4.50 1.26 29.16
CA ILE A 110 -5.24 1.89 30.27
C ILE A 110 -4.57 1.60 31.61
N THR A 111 -4.10 0.36 31.82
CA THR A 111 -3.38 -0.04 33.04
C THR A 111 -2.05 0.70 33.17
N LEU A 112 -1.30 0.85 32.07
CA LEU A 112 -0.03 1.60 32.04
C LEU A 112 -0.24 3.09 32.35
N MET A 113 -1.38 3.65 31.96
CA MET A 113 -1.76 5.05 32.20
C MET A 113 -2.40 5.29 33.59
N GLY A 114 -2.48 4.25 34.44
CA GLY A 114 -3.04 4.36 35.79
C GLY A 114 -4.57 4.44 35.85
N GLY A 115 -5.26 4.10 34.76
CA GLY A 115 -6.72 4.04 34.70
C GLY A 115 -7.28 2.72 35.27
N PRO A 116 -8.56 2.69 35.70
CA PRO A 116 -9.19 1.48 36.19
C PRO A 116 -9.30 0.42 35.07
N VAL A 117 -9.03 -0.84 35.40
CA VAL A 117 -9.24 -1.96 34.47
C VAL A 117 -10.74 -2.08 34.21
N LEU A 118 -11.16 -1.80 32.97
CA LEU A 118 -12.53 -2.01 32.54
C LEU A 118 -12.75 -3.53 32.42
N ALA A 119 -13.36 -4.10 33.46
CA ALA A 119 -13.80 -5.50 33.53
C ALA A 119 -15.05 -5.74 32.68
#